data_AF-D7DWT1-F1
#
_entry.id   AF-D7DWT1-F1
#
_cell.length_a   1.000
_cell.length_b   1.000
_cell.length_c   1.000
_cell.angle_alpha   90.00
_cell.angle_beta   90.00
_cell.angle_gamma   90.00
#
_symmetry.space_group_name_H-M   'P 1'
#
loop_
_entity.id
_entity.type
_entity.pdbx_description
1 polymer ?
#
loop_
_entity_poly.entity_id
_entity_poly.type
_entity_poly.pdbx_seq_one_letter_code
_entity_poly.pdbx_strand_id
1 'polypeptide(L)'
;MPKRISEIFGVSEDDLKNEGVFNGFIDLDSVFYVDPHLVKNTKIPELENSYIHFKKYFSEILHVLENVKTSEDRFFSTAHKKLIFPELSFVLPLGYSTG
;
A
#
# COMPACT_ATOMS: atom_id res chain seq x y z
N MET A 1 6.60 -9.53 -20.01
CA MET A 1 5.41 -8.77 -20.45
C MET A 1 4.89 -8.01 -19.25
N PRO A 2 4.46 -6.75 -19.41
CA PRO A 2 3.85 -6.00 -18.33
C PRO A 2 2.60 -6.74 -17.84
N LYS A 3 2.45 -6.87 -16.53
CA LYS A 3 1.31 -7.54 -15.88
C LYS A 3 0.39 -6.50 -15.25
N ARG A 4 -0.91 -6.76 -15.29
CA ARG A 4 -1.91 -5.94 -14.61
C ARG A 4 -1.98 -6.24 -13.12
N ILE A 5 -2.46 -5.27 -12.36
CA ILE A 5 -2.70 -5.42 -10.91
C ILE A 5 -3.59 -6.63 -10.59
N SER A 6 -4.69 -6.79 -11.33
CA SER A 6 -5.59 -7.95 -11.25
C SER A 6 -4.85 -9.29 -11.42
N GLU A 7 -3.94 -9.39 -12.39
CA GLU A 7 -3.16 -10.59 -12.67
C GLU A 7 -2.15 -10.91 -11.57
N ILE A 8 -1.54 -9.89 -10.95
CA ILE A 8 -0.57 -10.10 -9.86
C ILE A 8 -1.28 -10.51 -8.57
N PHE A 9 -2.39 -9.85 -8.24
CA PHE A 9 -3.13 -10.14 -7.02
C PHE A 9 -4.09 -11.33 -7.14
N GLY A 10 -4.33 -11.83 -8.36
CA GLY A 10 -5.23 -12.97 -8.60
C GLY A 10 -6.69 -12.63 -8.34
N VAL A 11 -7.09 -11.38 -8.58
CA VAL A 11 -8.46 -10.86 -8.38
C VAL A 11 -9.10 -10.50 -9.71
N SER A 12 -10.43 -10.47 -9.78
CA SER A 12 -11.10 -10.08 -11.02
C SER A 12 -10.97 -8.57 -11.27
N GLU A 13 -11.01 -8.17 -12.55
CA GLU A 13 -11.00 -6.75 -12.90
C GLU A 13 -12.26 -6.03 -12.39
N ASP A 14 -13.38 -6.75 -12.31
CA ASP A 14 -14.65 -6.22 -11.79
C ASP A 14 -14.56 -5.93 -10.29
N ASP A 15 -13.88 -6.77 -9.50
CA ASP A 15 -13.64 -6.51 -8.07
C ASP A 15 -12.86 -5.21 -7.87
N LEU A 16 -11.78 -5.01 -8.65
CA LEU A 16 -11.00 -3.77 -8.60
C LEU A 16 -11.84 -2.56 -8.96
N LYS A 17 -12.69 -2.68 -9.99
CA LYS A 17 -13.55 -1.58 -10.44
C LYS A 17 -14.61 -1.22 -9.40
N ASN A 18 -15.20 -2.21 -8.72
CA ASN A 18 -16.19 -2.00 -7.67
C ASN A 18 -15.59 -1.27 -6.45
N GLU A 19 -14.32 -1.56 -6.14
CA GLU A 19 -13.56 -0.91 -5.07
C GLU A 19 -12.90 0.41 -5.51
N GLY A 20 -13.14 0.87 -6.74
CA GLY A 20 -12.57 2.12 -7.27
C GLY A 20 -11.06 2.07 -7.55
N VAL A 21 -10.47 0.87 -7.60
CA VAL A 21 -9.03 0.65 -7.82
C VAL A 21 -8.73 0.64 -9.32
N PHE A 22 -7.77 1.46 -9.73
CA PHE A 22 -7.31 1.49 -11.12
C PHE A 22 -6.49 0.24 -11.46
N ASN A 23 -6.95 -0.58 -12.41
CA ASN A 23 -6.28 -1.80 -12.86
C ASN A 23 -5.14 -1.49 -13.86
N GLY A 24 -4.10 -0.78 -13.41
CA GLY A 24 -2.96 -0.38 -14.22
C GLY A 24 -1.96 -1.51 -14.51
N PHE A 25 -1.05 -1.26 -15.45
CA PHE A 25 0.14 -2.08 -15.69
C PHE A 25 1.23 -1.76 -14.68
N ILE A 26 1.71 -2.82 -14.02
CA ILE A 26 2.86 -2.76 -13.12
C ILE A 26 4.11 -2.43 -13.95
N ASP A 27 4.94 -1.53 -13.42
CA ASP A 27 6.16 -0.98 -14.04
C ASP A 27 5.97 -0.06 -15.26
N LEU A 28 4.74 0.08 -15.79
CA LEU A 28 4.45 0.95 -16.93
C LEU A 28 3.63 2.19 -16.53
N ASP A 29 2.53 1.98 -15.81
CA ASP A 29 1.59 3.05 -15.44
C ASP A 29 1.94 3.71 -14.09
N SER A 30 2.91 3.14 -13.36
CA SER A 30 3.32 3.59 -12.02
C SER A 30 4.83 3.85 -11.95
N VAL A 31 5.34 4.72 -12.83
CA VAL A 31 6.77 5.09 -12.88
C VAL A 31 7.27 5.71 -11.56
N PHE A 32 6.35 6.22 -10.73
CA PHE A 32 6.63 6.77 -9.39
C PHE A 32 6.49 5.75 -8.25
N TYR A 33 6.49 4.46 -8.55
CA TYR A 33 6.53 3.42 -7.50
C TYR A 33 7.91 3.42 -6.82
N VAL A 34 7.93 3.71 -5.53
CA VAL A 34 9.13 3.55 -4.70
C VAL A 34 9.17 2.12 -4.21
N ASP A 35 10.12 1.31 -4.69
CA ASP A 35 10.37 -0.03 -4.14
C ASP A 35 11.03 0.09 -2.75
N PRO A 36 10.34 -0.27 -1.66
CA PRO A 36 10.87 -0.17 -0.31
C PRO A 36 12.09 -1.09 -0.07
N HIS A 37 12.28 -2.12 -0.90
CA HIS A 37 13.45 -2.99 -0.81
C HIS A 37 14.75 -2.26 -1.17
N LEU A 38 14.68 -1.22 -2.01
CA LEU A 38 15.85 -0.41 -2.35
C LEU A 38 16.39 0.33 -1.11
N VAL A 39 15.50 0.68 -0.17
CA VAL A 39 15.84 1.36 1.08
C VAL A 39 16.60 0.41 2.04
N LYS A 40 16.51 -0.91 1.86
CA LYS A 40 17.21 -1.89 2.72
C LYS A 40 18.73 -1.73 2.70
N ASN A 41 19.29 -1.41 1.53
CA ASN A 41 20.74 -1.37 1.29
C ASN A 41 21.25 0.07 1.07
N THR A 42 20.43 1.08 1.37
CA THR A 42 20.82 2.48 1.21
C THR A 42 21.95 2.84 2.18
N LYS A 43 22.89 3.67 1.71
CA LYS A 43 24.00 4.22 2.53
C LYS A 43 23.79 5.69 2.87
N ILE A 44 22.66 6.26 2.46
CA ILE A 44 22.30 7.65 2.68
C ILE A 44 21.93 7.83 4.17
N PRO A 45 22.64 8.68 4.93
CA PRO A 45 22.38 8.87 6.35
C PRO A 45 20.93 9.27 6.67
N GLU A 46 20.30 10.07 5.81
CA GLU A 46 18.92 10.54 5.94
C GLU A 46 17.89 9.40 5.87
N LEU A 47 18.27 8.26 5.30
CA LEU A 47 17.44 7.06 5.18
C LEU A 47 17.90 5.92 6.09
N GLU A 48 18.79 6.21 7.05
CA GLU A 48 19.20 5.24 8.04
C GLU A 48 17.98 4.76 8.85
N ASN A 49 17.91 3.46 9.11
CA ASN A 49 16.80 2.80 9.80
C ASN A 49 15.42 2.87 9.11
N SER A 50 15.25 3.58 7.98
CA SER A 50 13.97 3.70 7.28
C SER A 50 13.37 2.34 6.91
N TYR A 51 14.20 1.36 6.53
CA TYR A 51 13.74 0.00 6.24
C TYR A 51 13.18 -0.73 7.49
N ILE A 52 13.73 -0.46 8.67
CA ILE A 52 13.23 -1.01 9.94
C ILE A 52 11.87 -0.38 10.27
N HIS A 53 11.75 0.94 10.12
CA HIS A 53 10.48 1.65 10.32
C HIS A 53 9.39 1.14 9.38
N PHE A 54 9.71 1.00 8.08
CA PHE A 54 8.81 0.42 7.09
C PHE A 54 8.32 -0.97 7.51
N LYS A 55 9.25 -1.89 7.82
CA LYS A 55 8.88 -3.25 8.22
C LYS A 55 8.04 -3.28 9.49
N LYS A 56 8.41 -2.50 10.51
CA LYS A 56 7.67 -2.44 11.76
C LYS A 56 6.23 -2.00 11.53
N TYR A 57 6.05 -0.93 10.76
CA TYR A 57 4.73 -0.38 10.46
C TYR A 57 3.79 -1.39 9.80
N PHE A 58 4.25 -2.05 8.72
CA PHE A 58 3.43 -3.04 8.03
C PHE A 58 3.25 -4.34 8.83
N SER A 59 4.23 -4.73 9.65
CA SER A 59 4.10 -5.90 10.53
C SER A 59 3.00 -5.69 11.59
N GLU A 60 2.89 -4.48 12.15
CA GLU A 60 1.82 -4.14 13.09
C GLU A 60 0.44 -4.21 12.44
N ILE A 61 0.31 -3.78 11.18
CA ILE A 61 -0.96 -3.87 10.42
C ILE A 61 -1.31 -5.34 10.16
N LEU A 62 -0.35 -6.14 9.71
CA LEU A 62 -0.57 -7.58 9.49
C LEU A 62 -1.01 -8.28 10.78
N HIS A 63 -0.39 -7.96 11.91
CA HIS A 63 -0.79 -8.53 13.20
C HIS A 63 -2.23 -8.18 13.60
N VAL A 64 -2.69 -6.97 13.29
CA VAL A 64 -4.10 -6.59 13.49
C VAL A 64 -5.01 -7.38 12.55
N LEU A 65 -4.62 -7.56 11.28
CA LEU A 65 -5.39 -8.28 10.28
C LEU A 65 -5.51 -9.79 10.59
N GLU A 66 -4.48 -10.42 11.18
CA GLU A 66 -4.51 -11.82 11.62
C GLU A 66 -5.62 -12.11 12.64
N ASN A 67 -6.06 -11.09 13.39
CA ASN A 67 -7.10 -11.21 14.41
C ASN A 67 -8.51 -10.88 13.89
N VAL A 68 -8.64 -10.54 12.61
CA VAL A 68 -9.93 -10.20 12.00
C VAL A 68 -10.75 -11.46 11.77
N LYS A 69 -11.96 -11.49 12.32
CA LYS A 69 -12.92 -12.59 12.10
C LYS A 69 -13.96 -12.27 11.02
N THR A 70 -14.27 -11.00 10.86
CA THR A 70 -15.33 -10.48 9.96
C THR A 70 -14.99 -9.07 9.50
N SER A 71 -15.49 -8.68 8.32
CA SER A 71 -15.24 -7.35 7.74
C SER A 71 -15.83 -6.18 8.56
N GLU A 72 -16.78 -6.44 9.45
CA GLU A 72 -17.35 -5.44 10.38
C GLU A 72 -16.58 -5.33 11.71
N ASP A 73 -15.47 -6.08 11.87
CA ASP A 73 -14.71 -6.07 13.10
C ASP A 73 -13.94 -4.76 13.30
N ARG A 74 -13.79 -4.34 14.55
CA ARG A 74 -12.99 -3.17 14.94
C ARG A 74 -11.52 -3.34 14.54
N PHE A 75 -11.02 -4.57 14.51
CA PHE A 75 -9.68 -4.87 14.01
C PHE A 75 -9.56 -4.51 12.52
N PHE A 76 -10.56 -4.89 11.70
CA PHE A 76 -10.59 -4.56 10.28
C PHE A 76 -10.66 -3.05 10.06
N SER A 77 -11.57 -2.35 10.75
CA SER A 77 -11.67 -0.89 10.67
C SER A 77 -10.37 -0.18 11.08
N THR A 78 -9.67 -0.71 12.09
CA THR A 78 -8.39 -0.15 12.56
C THR A 78 -7.27 -0.36 11.56
N ALA A 79 -7.15 -1.56 10.97
CA ALA A 79 -6.20 -1.84 9.91
C ALA A 79 -6.48 -0.98 8.68
N HIS A 80 -7.75 -0.88 8.26
CA HIS A 80 -8.18 -0.04 7.15
C HIS A 80 -7.79 1.42 7.35
N LYS A 81 -8.06 1.99 8.54
CA LYS A 81 -7.66 3.38 8.87
C LYS A 81 -6.15 3.59 8.84
N LYS A 82 -5.35 2.58 9.22
CA LYS A 82 -3.89 2.67 9.13
C LYS A 82 -3.42 2.69 7.68
N LEU A 83 -4.11 2.00 6.76
CA LEU A 83 -3.77 1.97 5.34
C LEU A 83 -4.19 3.23 4.57
N ILE A 84 -4.93 4.15 5.20
CA ILE A 84 -5.21 5.47 4.66
C ILE A 84 -4.07 6.40 5.08
N PHE A 85 -3.28 6.83 4.11
CA PHE A 85 -2.12 7.69 4.37
C PHE A 85 -2.51 9.16 4.17
N PRO A 86 -2.15 10.05 5.10
CA PRO A 86 -2.38 11.47 4.91
C PRO A 86 -1.52 11.97 3.75
N GLU A 87 -2.17 12.61 2.78
CA GLU A 87 -1.50 13.23 1.65
C GLU A 87 -1.35 14.73 1.85
N LEU A 88 -0.23 15.29 1.40
CA LEU A 88 -0.05 16.73 1.34
C LEU A 88 -0.88 17.26 0.17
N SER A 89 -2.00 17.93 0.50
CA SER A 89 -2.82 18.64 -0.47
C SER A 89 -1.94 19.49 -1.38
N PHE A 90 -2.15 19.37 -2.69
CA PHE A 90 -1.45 20.09 -3.77
C PHE A 90 0.00 19.69 -4.07
N VAL A 91 0.67 18.86 -3.24
CA VAL A 91 2.07 18.47 -3.48
C VAL A 91 2.17 17.11 -4.16
N LEU A 92 1.42 16.11 -3.65
CA LEU A 92 1.45 14.73 -4.16
C LEU A 92 0.07 14.06 -3.94
N PRO A 93 -0.94 14.34 -4.80
CA PRO A 93 -2.23 13.64 -4.75
C PRO A 93 -2.06 12.27 -5.40
N LEU A 94 -1.58 11.30 -4.62
CA LEU A 94 -1.35 9.92 -5.09
C LEU A 94 -2.58 9.03 -4.86
N GLY A 95 -3.65 9.56 -4.24
CA GLY A 95 -4.93 8.87 -4.06
C GLY A 95 -4.97 7.93 -2.85
N TYR A 96 -3.98 7.99 -1.96
CA TYR A 96 -3.90 7.23 -0.70
C TYR A 96 -4.66 7.86 0.46
N SER A 97 -5.11 9.11 0.33
CA SER A 97 -5.91 9.82 1.34
C SER A 97 -7.36 9.92 0.91
N THR A 98 -8.27 9.57 1.83
CA THR A 98 -9.66 10.05 1.77
C THR A 98 -9.63 11.47 2.30
N GLY A 99 -9.84 12.47 1.44
CA GLY A 99 -9.68 13.90 1.75
C GLY A 99 -10.36 14.39 3.02
#